data_AF-A0A5B9CUT0-F1
#
_entry.id   AF-A0A5B9CUT0-F1
#
_cell.length_a   1.000
_cell.length_b   1.000
_cell.length_c   1.000
_cell.angle_alpha   90.00
_cell.angle_beta   90.00
_cell.angle_gamma   90.00
#
_symmetry.space_group_name_H-M   'P 1'
#
loop_
_entity.id
_entity.type
_entity.pdbx_description
1 polymer ?
#
loop_
_entity_poly.entity_id
_entity_poly.type
_entity_poly.pdbx_seq_one_letter_code
_entity_poly.pdbx_strand_id
1 'polypeptide(L)' 'MQELSQHFRAGKYNDGAGLLLHKRKDGDAQWLYRYTIHGRRREMRLGALRHVSLKQARELVKRRC' A
#
# COMPACT_ATOMS: atom_id res chain seq x y z
N MET A 1 29.30 14.43 9.25
CA MET A 1 27.88 14.85 9.23
C MET A 1 27.16 13.99 8.21
N GLN A 2 26.40 12.99 8.65
CA GLN A 2 25.52 12.23 7.74
C GLN A 2 24.16 12.18 8.41
N GLU A 3 23.29 13.12 8.03
CA GLU A 3 21.89 13.12 8.43
C GLU A 3 21.27 11.80 7.96
N LEU A 4 20.87 10.97 8.92
CA LEU A 4 20.04 9.78 8.69
C LEU A 4 18.61 10.24 8.39
N SER A 5 18.39 10.82 7.21
CA SER A 5 17.03 10.97 6.71
C SER A 5 16.51 9.58 6.39
N GLN A 6 15.54 9.10 7.19
CA GLN A 6 14.75 7.92 6.88
C GLN A 6 13.87 8.19 5.65
N HIS A 7 14.49 8.41 4.49
CA HIS A 7 13.80 8.38 3.21
C HIS A 7 13.52 6.92 2.90
N PHE A 8 12.34 6.44 3.32
CA PHE A 8 11.81 5.16 2.84
C PHE A 8 11.98 5.11 1.32
N ARG A 9 12.73 4.12 0.82
CA ARG A 9 13.01 3.96 -0.61
C ARG A 9 11.69 3.78 -1.39
N ALA A 10 11.71 4.13 -2.67
CA ALA A 10 10.59 3.78 -3.53
C ALA A 10 10.45 2.25 -3.59
N GLY A 11 9.22 1.74 -3.57
CA GLY A 11 8.96 0.31 -3.53
C GLY A 11 7.55 -0.06 -3.06
N LYS A 12 7.27 -1.37 -3.05
CA LYS A 12 6.05 -1.92 -2.47
C LYS A 12 6.35 -2.49 -1.08
N TYR A 13 5.60 -2.05 -0.08
CA TYR A 13 5.71 -2.48 1.31
C TYR A 13 4.47 -3.27 1.69
N ASN A 14 4.62 -4.49 2.22
CA ASN A 14 3.48 -5.32 2.63
C ASN A 14 3.07 -4.98 4.07
N ASP A 15 1.77 -4.76 4.31
CA ASP A 15 1.19 -4.56 5.64
C ASP A 15 0.44 -5.82 6.16
N GLY A 16 0.22 -6.82 5.28
CA GLY A 16 -0.50 -8.06 5.61
C GLY A 16 -1.91 -8.10 5.03
N ALA A 17 -2.57 -9.26 5.09
CA ALA A 17 -3.91 -9.48 4.52
C ALA A 17 -4.06 -9.06 3.03
N GLY A 18 -2.97 -9.08 2.26
CA GLY A 18 -2.96 -8.60 0.88
C GLY A 18 -2.90 -7.08 0.73
N LEU A 19 -2.76 -6.31 1.81
CA LEU A 19 -2.54 -4.86 1.78
C LEU A 19 -1.07 -4.53 1.49
N LEU A 20 -0.85 -3.66 0.50
CA LEU A 20 0.45 -3.15 0.10
C LEU A 20 0.44 -1.62 0.02
N LEU A 21 1.49 -0.98 0.54
CA LEU A 21 1.80 0.42 0.27
C LEU A 21 2.78 0.51 -0.89
N HIS A 22 2.36 1.10 -2.00
CA HIS A 22 3.23 1.39 -3.13
C HIS A 22 3.71 2.84 -3.04
N LYS A 23 4.97 3.02 -2.60
CA LYS A 23 5.66 4.31 -2.55
C LYS A 23 6.39 4.55 -3.87
N ARG A 24 6.09 5.67 -4.53
CA ARG A 24 6.71 6.11 -5.77
C ARG A 24 8.00 6.88 -5.49
N LYS A 25 8.84 7.01 -6.52
CA LYS A 25 10.09 7.80 -6.44
C LYS A 25 9.83 9.28 -6.15
N ASP A 26 8.70 9.78 -6.62
CA ASP A 26 8.28 11.18 -6.49
C ASP A 26 7.74 11.54 -5.09
N GLY A 27 7.81 10.61 -4.13
CA GLY A 27 7.34 10.81 -2.75
C GLY A 27 5.87 10.45 -2.53
N ASP A 28 5.06 10.41 -3.58
CA ASP A 28 3.67 9.97 -3.51
C ASP A 28 3.55 8.47 -3.19
N ALA A 29 2.50 8.09 -2.45
CA ALA A 29 2.26 6.70 -2.10
C ALA A 29 0.77 6.34 -2.22
N GLN A 30 0.48 5.08 -2.54
CA GLN A 30 -0.88 4.58 -2.60
C GLN A 30 -1.03 3.21 -1.95
N TRP A 31 -2.23 2.94 -1.44
CA TRP A 31 -2.63 1.61 -0.99
C TRP A 31 -3.10 0.76 -2.16
N LEU A 32 -2.64 -0.47 -2.18
CA LEU A 32 -3.02 -1.53 -3.11
C LEU A 32 -3.52 -2.72 -2.30
N TYR A 33 -4.61 -3.32 -2.74
CA TYR A 33 -5.09 -4.61 -2.26
C TYR A 33 -4.78 -5.67 -3.32
N ARG A 34 -3.94 -6.65 -2.97
CA ARG A 34 -3.58 -7.79 -3.81
C ARG A 34 -4.42 -8.99 -3.39
N TYR A 35 -5.16 -9.54 -4.34
CA TYR A 35 -6.03 -10.70 -4.14
C TYR A 35 -5.96 -11.63 -5.36
N THR A 36 -6.51 -12.84 -5.22
CA THR A 36 -6.52 -13.85 -6.28
C THR A 36 -7.96 -14.25 -6.59
N ILE A 37 -8.37 -14.17 -7.86
CA ILE A 37 -9.67 -14.67 -8.34
C ILE A 37 -9.40 -15.64 -9.50
N HIS A 38 -9.99 -16.82 -9.44
CA HIS A 38 -9.80 -17.89 -10.44
C HIS A 38 -8.31 -18.16 -10.74
N GLY A 39 -7.48 -18.25 -9.70
CA GLY A 39 -6.03 -18.49 -9.82
C GLY A 39 -5.22 -17.33 -10.38
N ARG A 40 -5.85 -16.21 -10.76
CA ARG A 40 -5.18 -15.03 -11.32
C ARG A 40 -5.02 -13.95 -10.26
N ARG A 41 -3.78 -13.49 -10.08
CA ARG A 41 -3.45 -12.38 -9.17
C ARG A 41 -3.93 -11.06 -9.76
N ARG A 42 -4.59 -10.25 -8.93
CA ARG A 42 -5.11 -8.93 -9.26
C ARG A 42 -4.69 -7.94 -8.19
N GLU A 43 -4.59 -6.67 -8.57
CA GLU A 43 -4.34 -5.56 -7.66
C GLU A 43 -5.45 -4.52 -7.82
N MET A 44 -6.01 -4.04 -6.71
CA MET A 44 -6.98 -2.97 -6.67
C MET A 44 -6.43 -1.79 -5.88
N ARG A 45 -6.62 -0.58 -6.42
CA ARG A 45 -6.21 0.66 -5.75
C ARG A 45 -7.24 1.01 -4.67
N LEU A 46 -6.79 1.24 -3.44
CA LEU A 46 -7.67 1.65 -2.34
C LEU A 46 -7.66 3.18 -2.11
N GLY A 47 -6.58 3.86 -2.51
CA GLY A 47 -6.47 5.32 -2.41
C GLY A 47 -5.03 5.78 -2.18
N ALA A 48 -4.81 7.10 -2.27
CA ALA A 48 -3.53 7.72 -1.95
C ALA A 48 -3.29 7.75 -0.43
N LEU A 49 -2.05 7.60 0.01
CA LEU A 49 -1.66 7.62 1.43
C LEU A 49 -2.12 8.91 2.14
N ARG A 50 -2.10 10.05 1.43
CA ARG A 50 -2.57 11.35 1.94
C ARG A 50 -4.08 11.42 2.22
N HIS A 51 -4.88 10.56 1.60
CA HIS A 51 -6.35 10.56 1.75
C HIS A 51 -6.86 9.34 2.53
N VAL A 52 -6.12 8.25 2.53
CA VAL A 52 -6.49 6.99 3.17
C VAL A 52 -5.40 6.61 4.16
N SER A 53 -5.74 6.70 5.45
CA SER A 53 -4.86 6.27 6.54
C SER A 53 -4.67 4.74 6.53
N LEU A 54 -3.63 4.25 7.19
CA LEU A 54 -3.38 2.82 7.34
C LEU A 54 -4.58 2.09 7.96
N LYS A 55 -5.23 2.69 8.98
CA LYS A 55 -6.42 2.12 9.63
C LYS A 55 -7.56 1.96 8.62
N GLN A 56 -7.87 3.01 7.85
CA GLN A 56 -8.92 2.96 6.82
C GLN A 56 -8.57 1.93 5.73
N ALA A 57 -7.31 1.84 5.31
CA ALA A 57 -6.87 0.86 4.33
C ALA A 57 -7.10 -0.59 4.83
N ARG A 58 -6.78 -0.87 6.09
CA ARG A 58 -7.04 -2.18 6.74
C ARG A 58 -8.54 -2.49 6.80
N GLU A 59 -9.38 -1.51 7.14
CA GLU A 59 -10.84 -1.67 7.16
C GLU A 59 -11.40 -1.94 5.76
N LEU A 60 -10.89 -1.23 4.73
CA LEU A 60 -11.29 -1.45 3.33
C LEU A 60 -10.94 -2.85 2.84
N VAL A 61 -9.78 -3.39 3.24
CA VAL A 61 -9.40 -4.77 2.92
C VAL A 61 -10.33 -5.76 3.61
N LYS A 62 -10.61 -5.58 4.90
CA LYS A 62 -11.54 -6.44 5.66
C LYS A 62 -12.95 -6.50 5.08
N ARG A 63 -13.41 -5.43 4.44
CA ARG A 63 -14.74 -5.37 3.78
C ARG A 63 -14.79 -6.03 2.40
N ARG A 64 -13.64 -6.39 1.83
CA ARG A 64 -13.53 -6.93 0.45
C ARG A 64 -13.26 -8.43 0.40
N CYS A 65 -13.15 -9.08 1.55
CA CYS A 65 -13.20 -10.53 1.72
C CYS A 65 -14.62 -10.99 2.02
#